data_AF-A0A662GKD2-F1
#
_entry.id   AF-A0A662GKD2-F1
#
_cell.length_a   1.000
_cell.length_b   1.000
_cell.length_c   1.000
_cell.angle_alpha   90.00
_cell.angle_beta   90.00
_cell.angle_gamma   90.00
#
_symmetry.space_group_name_H-M   'P 1'
#
loop_
_entity.id
_entity.type
_entity.pdbx_description
1 polymer ?
#
loop_
_entity_poly.entity_id
_entity_poly.type
_entity_poly.pdbx_seq_one_letter_code
_entity_poly.pdbx_strand_id
1 'polypeptide(L)' 'MSEKRNIVLITLDSVRADHCSFMGYHRETTPNIDRMARKGLYFENAIAPSVGTPASLS' A
#
# COMPACT_ATOMS: atom_id res chain seq x y z
N MET A 1 -26.31 -8.41 -17.49
CA MET A 1 -26.04 -8.26 -16.04
C MET A 1 -24.62 -7.76 -15.90
N SER A 2 -24.36 -6.71 -15.13
CA SER A 2 -22.97 -6.27 -14.88
C SER A 2 -22.28 -7.35 -14.04
N GLU A 3 -21.17 -7.88 -14.54
CA GLU A 3 -20.25 -8.73 -13.78
C GLU A 3 -19.90 -8.05 -12.45
N LYS A 4 -20.13 -8.75 -11.32
CA LYS A 4 -19.92 -8.20 -9.99
C LYS A 4 -18.43 -8.34 -9.64
N ARG A 5 -17.74 -7.21 -9.44
CA ARG A 5 -16.31 -7.22 -9.09
C ARG A 5 -16.13 -7.49 -7.61
N ASN A 6 -15.18 -8.37 -7.30
CA ASN A 6 -14.71 -8.59 -5.94
C ASN A 6 -13.68 -7.52 -5.57
N ILE A 7 -13.70 -7.06 -4.32
CA ILE A 7 -12.75 -6.07 -3.78
C ILE A 7 -12.14 -6.65 -2.52
N VAL A 8 -10.81 -6.58 -2.42
CA VAL A 8 -10.05 -6.94 -1.22
C VAL A 8 -9.26 -5.71 -0.77
N LEU A 9 -9.50 -5.27 0.46
CA LEU A 9 -8.76 -4.18 1.09
C LEU A 9 -7.75 -4.78 2.08
N ILE A 10 -6.47 -4.51 1.88
CA ILE A 10 -5.38 -4.94 2.76
C ILE A 10 -4.80 -3.68 3.39
N THR A 11 -4.81 -3.62 4.72
CA THR A 11 -4.12 -2.58 5.49
C THR A 11 -2.86 -3.15 6.11
N LEU A 12 -1.88 -2.28 6.37
CA LEU A 12 -0.61 -2.62 6.99
C LEU A 12 -0.43 -1.76 8.24
N ASP A 13 0.15 -2.33 9.30
CA ASP A 13 0.46 -1.59 10.52
C ASP A 13 1.94 -1.19 10.52
N SER A 14 2.21 0.08 10.84
CA SER A 14 3.55 0.63 11.05
C SER A 14 4.53 0.53 9.87
N VAL A 15 4.04 0.25 8.66
CA VAL A 15 4.85 0.26 7.43
C VAL A 15 5.09 1.69 6.97
N ARG A 16 6.34 2.02 6.67
CA ARG A 16 6.74 3.31 6.10
C ARG A 16 7.03 3.18 4.61
N ALA A 17 6.62 4.19 3.84
CA ALA A 17 6.82 4.21 2.39
C ALA A 17 8.31 4.13 1.99
N ASP A 18 9.19 4.80 2.73
CA ASP A 18 10.65 4.83 2.47
C ASP A 18 11.37 3.49 2.74
N HIS A 19 10.68 2.49 3.27
CA HIS A 19 11.19 1.14 3.51
C HIS A 19 10.57 0.07 2.58
N CYS A 20 9.81 0.50 1.58
CA CYS A 20 9.25 -0.37 0.54
C CYS A 20 10.12 -0.35 -0.72
N SER A 21 10.47 -1.51 -1.28
CA SER A 21 11.36 -1.59 -2.45
C SER A 21 10.76 -0.94 -3.70
N PHE A 22 9.43 -1.00 -3.89
CA PHE A 22 8.78 -0.28 -4.99
C PHE A 22 8.88 1.25 -4.90
N MET A 23 9.19 1.81 -3.73
CA MET A 23 9.45 3.24 -3.50
C MET A 23 10.94 3.58 -3.52
N GLY A 24 11.80 2.65 -3.97
CA GLY A 24 13.25 2.88 -4.11
C GLY A 24 14.09 2.49 -2.90
N TYR A 25 13.55 1.74 -1.93
CA TYR A 25 14.36 1.20 -0.84
C TYR A 25 15.40 0.19 -1.34
N HIS A 26 16.63 0.28 -0.82
CA HIS A 26 17.78 -0.49 -1.32
C HIS A 26 17.67 -2.02 -1.12
N ARG A 27 16.83 -2.49 -0.20
CA ARG A 27 16.57 -3.93 0.03
C ARG A 27 15.23 -4.30 -0.59
N GLU A 28 15.13 -5.48 -1.16
CA GLU A 28 13.87 -6.05 -1.66
C GLU A 28 12.96 -6.51 -0.51
N THR A 29 12.31 -5.56 0.17
CA THR A 29 11.46 -5.82 1.34
C THR A 29 10.03 -6.18 0.97
N THR A 30 9.57 -5.82 -0.24
CA THR A 30 8.16 -5.93 -0.62
C THR A 30 7.92 -6.59 -1.99
N PRO A 31 8.57 -7.71 -2.36
CA PRO A 31 8.56 -8.24 -3.74
C PRO A 31 7.16 -8.50 -4.32
N ASN A 32 6.20 -8.91 -3.50
CA ASN A 32 4.80 -9.08 -3.92
C ASN A 32 4.10 -7.75 -4.20
N ILE A 33 4.34 -6.72 -3.39
CA ILE A 33 3.79 -5.37 -3.59
C ILE A 33 4.45 -4.72 -4.80
N ASP A 34 5.75 -4.91 -4.99
CA ASP A 34 6.48 -4.42 -6.17
C ASP A 34 5.89 -4.96 -7.47
N ARG A 35 5.53 -6.25 -7.50
CA ARG A 35 4.84 -6.85 -8.65
C ARG A 35 3.46 -6.23 -8.88
N MET A 36 2.74 -5.87 -7.82
CA MET A 36 1.44 -5.19 -7.93
C MET A 36 1.61 -3.76 -8.42
N ALA A 37 2.58 -3.00 -7.88
CA ALA A 37 2.89 -1.63 -8.29
C ALA A 37 3.28 -1.56 -9.77
N ARG A 38 4.11 -2.50 -10.26
CA ARG A 38 4.50 -2.58 -11.70
C ARG A 38 3.34 -2.86 -12.65
N LYS A 39 2.28 -3.51 -12.19
CA LYS A 39 1.11 -3.90 -13.00
C LYS A 39 -0.12 -3.01 -12.74
N GLY A 40 0.00 -2.08 -11.80
CA GLY A 40 -1.12 -1.30 -11.27
C GLY A 40 -0.77 0.17 -11.13
N LEU A 41 -1.45 0.82 -10.19
CA LEU A 41 -1.23 2.22 -9.83
C LEU A 41 -0.77 2.29 -8.39
N TYR A 42 0.22 3.14 -8.12
CA TYR A 42 0.63 3.51 -6.78
C TYR A 42 0.73 5.04 -6.66
N PHE A 43 0.71 5.54 -5.43
CA PHE A 43 0.75 6.96 -5.14
C PHE A 43 1.96 7.26 -4.28
N GLU A 44 2.75 8.25 -4.70
CA GLU A 44 3.93 8.71 -3.94
C GLU A 44 3.51 9.58 -2.73
N ASN A 45 2.33 10.20 -2.80
CA ASN A 45 1.82 11.14 -1.80
C ASN A 45 0.50 10.66 -1.18
N ALA A 46 0.51 9.45 -0.59
CA ALA A 46 -0.61 8.93 0.20
C ALA A 46 -0.32 9.11 1.71
N ILE A 47 -0.86 10.18 2.30
CA ILE A 47 -0.60 10.56 3.69
C ILE A 47 -1.75 10.06 4.59
N ALA A 48 -1.40 9.37 5.68
CA ALA A 48 -2.38 8.92 6.67
C ALA A 48 -3.03 10.13 7.37
N PRO A 49 -4.33 10.04 7.74
CA PRO A 49 -5.03 11.14 8.40
C PRO A 49 -4.55 11.35 9.85
N SER A 50 -3.91 10.36 10.47
CA SER A 50 -3.33 10.43 11.81
C SER A 50 -2.20 9.42 11.99
N VAL A 51 -1.39 9.60 13.03
CA VAL A 51 -0.24 8.73 13.38
C VAL A 51 -0.64 7.48 14.16
N GLY A 52 -1.80 7.45 14.81
CA GLY A 52 -2.25 6.33 15.63
C GLY A 52 -3.22 5.42 14.89
N THR A 53 -3.07 4.10 15.03
CA THR A 53 -3.93 3.08 14.38
C THR A 53 -5.43 3.36 14.55
N PRO A 54 -5.96 3.67 15.75
CA PRO A 54 -7.38 3.93 15.90
C PRO A 54 -7.85 5.16 15.10
N ALA A 55 -7.08 6.24 15.10
CA ALA A 55 -7.43 7.48 14.41
C ALA A 55 -7.16 7.41 12.89
N SER A 56 -6.33 6.48 12.43
CA SER A 56 -6.09 6.26 11.00
C SER A 56 -7.12 5.35 10.34
N LEU A 57 -7.83 4.54 11.12
CA LEU A 57 -8.83 3.58 10.63
C LEU A 57 -10.28 3.98 10.96
N SER A 58 -10.48 5.04 11.76
CA SER A 58 -11.78 5.60 12.11
C SER A 58 -12.44 6.35 10.96
#